data_AF-G5E412-F1
#
_entry.id   AF-G5E412-F1
#
_cell.length_a   1.000
_cell.length_b   1.000
_cell.length_c   1.000
_cell.angle_alpha   90.00
_cell.angle_beta   90.00
_cell.angle_gamma   90.00
#
_symmetry.space_group_name_H-M   'P 1'
#
loop_
_entity.id
_entity.type
_entity.pdbx_description
1 polymer ?
#
loop_
_entity_poly.entity_id
_entity_poly.type
_entity_poly.pdbx_seq_one_letter_code
_entity_poly.pdbx_strand_id
1 'polypeptide(L)'
;GEEPVLSLLDVLEEDDALEDEACAVLGASDSEKCSYPEGYVKRQALYTCNTCTPNREEPAGICLACTYKCHEGHDLFELYTKRNFRCDCGNGKFKQLECKLFPEKEKCNAVNKYNQNFFGAYCTCKRPYPDPEDEVPDEMIQCVVCEDWF
;
A
#
# COMPACT_ATOMS: atom_id res chain seq x y z
N GLY A 1 -43.78 -3.65 15.98
CA GLY A 1 -42.44 -4.23 15.85
C GLY A 1 -41.55 -3.37 16.70
N GLU A 2 -40.89 -3.96 17.69
CA GLU A 2 -39.90 -3.25 18.49
C GLU A 2 -38.65 -3.06 17.64
N GLU A 3 -38.18 -1.82 17.49
CA GLU A 3 -36.89 -1.55 16.88
C GLU A 3 -35.79 -2.04 17.83
N PRO A 4 -34.76 -2.75 17.34
CA PRO A 4 -33.67 -3.20 18.18
C PRO A 4 -32.96 -1.99 18.81
N VAL A 5 -32.95 -1.93 20.13
CA VAL A 5 -32.25 -0.91 20.90
C VAL A 5 -30.79 -1.36 21.04
N LEU A 6 -29.90 -0.74 20.26
CA LEU A 6 -28.46 -0.90 20.40
C LEU A 6 -27.98 -0.15 21.64
N SER A 7 -27.17 -0.79 22.48
CA SER A 7 -26.53 -0.13 23.61
C SER A 7 -25.26 0.60 23.15
N LEU A 8 -24.83 1.60 23.93
CA LEU A 8 -23.55 2.28 23.69
C LEU A 8 -22.35 1.33 23.78
N LEU A 9 -22.46 0.25 24.58
CA LEU A 9 -21.41 -0.77 24.68
C LEU A 9 -21.29 -1.57 23.39
N ASP A 10 -22.42 -1.97 22.80
CA ASP A 10 -22.44 -2.74 21.54
C ASP A 10 -21.76 -1.94 20.41
N VAL A 11 -21.99 -0.62 20.34
CA VAL A 11 -21.35 0.27 19.36
C VAL A 11 -19.83 0.35 19.55
N LEU A 12 -19.36 0.43 20.80
CA LEU A 12 -17.93 0.50 21.09
C LEU A 12 -17.23 -0.83 20.76
N GLU A 13 -17.87 -1.96 21.06
CA GLU A 13 -17.33 -3.29 20.74
C GLU A 13 -17.27 -3.52 19.21
N GLU A 14 -18.27 -3.04 18.47
CA GLU A 14 -18.25 -3.06 17.00
C GLU A 14 -17.13 -2.17 16.43
N ASP A 15 -16.97 -0.94 16.93
CA ASP A 15 -15.91 -0.03 16.51
C ASP A 15 -14.50 -0.63 16.77
N ASP A 16 -14.25 -1.18 17.96
CA ASP A 16 -12.98 -1.82 18.31
C ASP A 16 -12.67 -3.00 17.38
N ALA A 17 -13.68 -3.83 17.05
CA ALA A 17 -13.51 -4.96 16.14
C ALA A 17 -13.16 -4.51 14.70
N LEU A 18 -13.77 -3.42 14.23
CA LEU A 18 -13.47 -2.83 12.93
C LEU A 18 -12.06 -2.23 12.90
N GLU A 19 -11.63 -1.58 13.98
CA GLU A 19 -10.27 -1.05 14.10
C GLU A 19 -9.22 -2.16 14.07
N ASP A 20 -9.46 -3.27 14.77
CA ASP A 20 -8.58 -4.44 14.78
C ASP A 20 -8.47 -5.09 13.39
N GLU A 21 -9.58 -5.22 12.66
CA GLU A 21 -9.60 -5.73 11.29
C GLU A 21 -8.85 -4.80 10.34
N ALA A 22 -9.10 -3.48 10.42
CA ALA A 22 -8.39 -2.48 9.63
C ALA A 22 -6.88 -2.51 9.91
N CYS A 23 -6.48 -2.62 11.19
CA CYS A 23 -5.08 -2.77 11.59
C CYS A 23 -4.44 -4.05 11.03
N ALA A 24 -5.18 -5.16 11.01
CA ALA A 24 -4.69 -6.43 10.47
C ALA A 24 -4.42 -6.33 8.95
N VAL A 25 -5.26 -5.61 8.21
CA VAL A 25 -5.16 -5.46 6.75
C VAL A 25 -4.19 -4.35 6.33
N LEU A 26 -4.30 -3.17 6.93
CA LEU A 26 -3.60 -1.96 6.50
C LEU A 26 -2.33 -1.68 7.31
N GLY A 27 -2.12 -2.36 8.44
CA GLY A 27 -1.01 -2.10 9.35
C GLY A 27 -1.04 -0.66 9.90
N ALA A 28 0.13 -0.04 10.05
CA ALA A 28 0.23 1.33 10.56
C ALA A 28 -0.02 2.41 9.48
N SER A 29 -0.98 2.17 8.58
CA SER A 29 -1.28 3.11 7.49
C SER A 29 -2.22 4.22 7.95
N ASP A 30 -1.85 5.46 7.67
CA ASP A 30 -2.69 6.65 7.87
C ASP A 30 -3.22 7.09 6.48
N SER A 31 -4.51 7.44 6.39
CA SER A 31 -5.15 7.88 5.15
C SER A 31 -4.98 9.37 4.86
N GLU A 32 -4.56 10.16 5.85
CA GLU A 32 -4.43 11.62 5.76
C GLU A 32 -2.98 12.08 5.80
N LYS A 33 -2.07 11.31 6.40
CA LYS A 33 -0.65 11.66 6.55
C LYS A 33 0.26 10.76 5.73
N CYS A 34 1.21 11.37 5.01
CA CYS A 34 2.28 10.61 4.37
C CYS A 34 3.14 9.92 5.43
N SER A 35 3.48 8.65 5.22
CA SER A 35 4.32 7.89 6.16
C SER A 35 5.83 8.18 6.04
N TYR A 36 6.26 8.97 5.05
CA TYR A 36 7.67 9.32 4.86
C TYR A 36 8.38 9.91 6.11
N PRO A 37 7.80 10.88 6.84
CA PRO A 37 8.40 11.43 8.08
C PRO A 37 8.56 10.40 9.19
N GLU A 38 7.74 9.35 9.22
CA GLU A 38 7.84 8.23 10.18
C GLU A 38 9.05 7.31 9.87
N GLY A 39 9.76 7.56 8.77
CA GLY A 39 10.95 6.81 8.37
C GLY A 39 10.61 5.44 7.82
N TYR A 40 11.36 4.42 8.26
CA TYR A 40 11.14 3.03 7.86
C TYR A 40 10.19 2.35 8.85
N VAL A 41 8.90 2.49 8.61
CA VAL A 41 7.86 1.94 9.49
C VAL A 41 7.90 0.41 9.52
N LYS A 42 7.53 -0.18 10.66
CA LYS A 42 7.59 -1.64 10.87
C LYS A 42 6.73 -2.39 9.85
N ARG A 43 5.53 -1.89 9.55
CA ARG A 43 4.59 -2.45 8.58
C ARG A 43 3.58 -1.39 8.13
N GLN A 44 3.38 -1.24 6.83
CA GLN A 44 2.34 -0.37 6.24
C GLN A 44 1.85 -0.95 4.92
N ALA A 45 0.61 -0.64 4.52
CA ALA A 45 0.09 -0.89 3.18
C ALA A 45 0.83 -0.01 2.17
N LEU A 46 1.22 -0.63 1.05
CA LEU A 46 1.92 0.04 -0.03
C LEU A 46 1.20 -0.16 -1.35
N TYR A 47 1.43 0.79 -2.24
CA TYR A 47 0.90 0.79 -3.59
C TYR A 47 2.02 1.18 -4.56
N THR A 48 1.94 0.73 -5.80
CA THR A 48 2.77 1.24 -6.91
C THR A 48 1.87 1.96 -7.91
N CYS A 49 2.38 3.02 -8.53
CA CYS A 49 1.59 3.85 -9.46
C CYS A 49 2.09 3.68 -10.89
N ASN A 50 1.39 2.86 -11.66
CA ASN A 50 1.73 2.56 -13.05
C ASN A 50 1.68 3.80 -13.94
N THR A 51 0.76 4.74 -13.67
CA THR A 51 0.70 6.03 -14.39
C THR A 51 1.96 6.87 -14.20
N CYS A 52 2.54 6.89 -12.99
CA CYS A 52 3.72 7.71 -12.69
C CYS A 52 5.04 7.00 -12.99
N THR A 53 5.06 5.67 -12.99
CA THR A 53 6.24 4.85 -13.30
C THR A 53 5.94 3.84 -14.42
N PRO A 54 5.55 4.29 -15.63
CA PRO A 54 5.00 3.43 -16.68
C PRO A 54 6.02 2.45 -17.28
N ASN A 55 7.29 2.86 -17.39
CA ASN A 55 8.34 2.02 -17.96
C ASN A 55 8.87 0.97 -16.99
N ARG A 56 8.45 1.02 -15.71
CA ARG A 56 8.87 0.05 -14.68
C ARG A 56 10.40 -0.07 -14.54
N GLU A 57 11.18 0.91 -15.00
CA GLU A 57 12.64 0.93 -14.88
C GLU A 57 13.07 1.21 -13.45
N GLU A 58 12.36 2.11 -12.76
CA GLU A 58 12.58 2.41 -11.35
C GLU A 58 11.32 2.09 -10.54
N PRO A 59 11.32 1.02 -9.73
CA PRO A 59 10.19 0.72 -8.87
C PRO A 59 10.06 1.77 -7.77
N ALA A 60 8.82 2.11 -7.43
CA ALA A 60 8.47 3.05 -6.37
C ALA A 60 7.29 2.50 -5.57
N GLY A 61 7.31 2.70 -4.25
CA GLY A 61 6.18 2.39 -3.38
C GLY A 61 5.63 3.64 -2.70
N ILE A 62 4.32 3.82 -2.73
CA ILE A 62 3.63 4.94 -2.08
C ILE A 62 2.73 4.44 -0.95
N CYS A 63 2.57 5.24 0.10
CA CYS A 63 1.70 4.92 1.23
C CYS A 63 0.22 5.23 0.90
N LEU A 64 -0.68 4.71 1.75
CA LEU A 64 -2.12 4.92 1.65
C LEU A 64 -2.53 6.39 1.47
N ALA A 65 -2.13 7.31 2.35
CA ALA A 65 -2.50 8.72 2.17
C ALA A 65 -2.08 9.33 0.82
N CYS A 66 -0.96 8.87 0.24
CA CYS A 66 -0.50 9.37 -1.04
C CYS A 66 -1.36 8.86 -2.21
N THR A 67 -2.00 7.68 -2.10
CA THR A 67 -2.93 7.20 -3.12
C THR A 67 -4.10 8.16 -3.26
N TYR A 68 -4.67 8.59 -2.13
CA TYR A 68 -5.82 9.49 -2.12
C TYR A 68 -5.48 10.94 -2.48
N LYS A 69 -4.34 11.47 -2.02
CA LYS A 69 -4.07 12.91 -2.15
C LYS A 69 -3.21 13.25 -3.38
N CYS A 70 -2.30 12.35 -3.77
CA CYS A 70 -1.30 12.60 -4.83
C CYS A 70 -1.57 11.80 -6.10
N HIS A 71 -2.17 10.61 -5.99
CA HIS A 71 -2.35 9.68 -7.11
C HIS A 71 -3.82 9.31 -7.33
N GLU A 72 -4.74 10.21 -6.95
CA GLU A 72 -6.17 10.03 -7.20
C GLU A 72 -6.44 9.93 -8.71
N GLY A 73 -7.19 8.90 -9.11
CA GLY A 73 -7.49 8.66 -10.52
C GLY A 73 -6.34 8.11 -11.36
N HIS A 74 -5.20 7.75 -10.75
CA HIS A 74 -4.13 7.03 -11.43
C HIS A 74 -4.37 5.51 -11.40
N ASP A 75 -3.67 4.79 -12.28
CA ASP A 75 -3.60 3.34 -12.27
C ASP A 75 -2.64 2.90 -11.15
N LEU A 76 -3.21 2.29 -10.10
CA LEU A 76 -2.52 1.88 -8.89
C LEU A 76 -2.64 0.36 -8.71
N PHE A 77 -1.53 -0.29 -8.36
CA PHE A 77 -1.56 -1.67 -7.87
C PHE A 77 -1.31 -1.68 -6.37
N GLU A 78 -2.17 -2.36 -5.62
CA GLU A 78 -1.95 -2.65 -4.22
C GLU A 78 -0.86 -3.70 -4.06
N LEU A 79 0.13 -3.42 -3.21
CA LEU A 79 1.22 -4.33 -2.87
C LEU A 79 0.99 -5.00 -1.51
N TYR A 80 -0.17 -4.72 -0.90
CA TYR A 80 -0.52 -5.04 0.48
C TYR A 80 0.52 -4.50 1.47
N THR A 81 0.60 -5.08 2.66
CA THR A 81 1.54 -4.58 3.66
C THR A 81 2.97 -5.05 3.40
N LYS A 82 3.94 -4.15 3.56
CA LYS A 82 5.39 -4.44 3.54
C LYS A 82 6.05 -3.89 4.79
N ARG A 83 7.19 -4.46 5.17
CA ARG A 83 7.97 -4.06 6.35
C ARG A 83 9.16 -3.16 6.00
N ASN A 84 9.53 -2.28 6.92
CA ASN A 84 10.73 -1.42 6.84
C ASN A 84 10.82 -0.64 5.53
N PHE A 85 9.70 -0.05 5.11
CA PHE A 85 9.61 0.69 3.86
C PHE A 85 9.29 2.16 4.15
N ARG A 86 9.86 3.07 3.37
CA ARG A 86 9.63 4.52 3.45
C ARG A 86 9.00 5.02 2.15
N CYS A 87 7.92 5.80 2.25
CA CYS A 87 7.11 6.21 1.09
C CYS A 87 7.91 7.01 0.03
N ASP A 88 7.95 6.51 -1.20
CA ASP A 88 8.69 7.15 -2.32
C ASP A 88 7.93 8.32 -2.97
N CYS A 89 6.65 8.53 -2.67
CA CYS A 89 5.82 9.53 -3.37
C CYS A 89 6.53 10.88 -3.52
N GLY A 90 6.72 11.34 -4.76
CA GLY A 90 7.32 12.63 -5.07
C GLY A 90 8.82 12.77 -4.79
N ASN A 91 9.54 11.68 -4.52
CA ASN A 91 11.01 11.72 -4.50
C ASN A 91 11.61 11.66 -5.92
N GLY A 92 12.93 11.47 -6.04
CA GLY A 92 13.64 11.48 -7.32
C GLY A 92 13.17 10.43 -8.34
N LYS A 93 12.38 9.44 -7.93
CA LYS A 93 11.76 8.43 -8.81
C LYS A 93 10.59 8.98 -9.62
N PHE A 94 10.05 10.15 -9.22
CA PHE A 94 8.91 10.79 -9.86
C PHE A 94 9.37 12.02 -10.66
N LYS A 95 9.15 12.02 -11.98
CA LYS A 95 9.69 13.08 -12.86
C LYS A 95 8.99 14.43 -12.73
N GLN A 96 7.67 14.44 -12.54
CA GLN A 96 6.84 15.65 -12.59
C GLN A 96 5.81 15.71 -11.45
N LEU A 97 6.02 14.93 -10.38
CA LEU A 97 5.09 14.84 -9.26
C LEU A 97 5.84 15.11 -7.96
N GLU A 98 5.33 16.05 -7.19
CA GLU A 98 5.75 16.32 -5.82
C GLU A 98 4.66 15.81 -4.85
N CYS A 99 5.07 15.35 -3.67
CA CYS A 99 4.12 14.87 -2.68
C CYS A 99 3.40 16.06 -2.02
N LYS A 100 2.08 16.14 -2.17
CA LYS A 100 1.26 17.22 -1.57
C LYS A 100 1.22 17.19 -0.03
N LEU A 101 1.51 16.03 0.56
CA LEU A 101 1.45 15.82 2.02
C LEU A 101 2.80 16.02 2.71
N PHE A 102 3.90 15.72 2.02
CA PHE A 102 5.26 15.89 2.55
C PHE A 102 6.26 16.13 1.39
N PRO A 103 6.45 17.38 0.95
CA PRO A 103 7.29 17.70 -0.22
C PRO A 103 8.80 17.47 0.02
N GLU A 104 9.27 17.64 1.26
CA GLU A 104 10.70 17.65 1.59
C GLU A 104 11.28 16.24 1.73
N LYS A 105 11.59 15.59 0.60
CA LYS A 105 12.13 14.22 0.59
C LYS A 105 13.55 14.14 0.06
N GLU A 106 14.29 13.15 0.55
CA GLU A 106 15.55 12.71 -0.04
C GLU A 106 15.28 12.16 -1.45
N LYS A 107 16.25 12.29 -2.36
CA LYS A 107 16.09 11.80 -3.74
C LYS A 107 15.81 10.30 -3.81
N CYS A 108 16.39 9.51 -2.91
CA CYS A 108 16.22 8.06 -2.87
C CYS A 108 16.16 7.54 -1.44
N ASN A 109 15.35 6.50 -1.22
CA ASN A 109 15.27 5.77 0.04
C ASN A 109 16.17 4.53 -0.03
N ALA A 110 17.42 4.65 0.41
CA ALA A 110 18.45 3.62 0.19
C ALA A 110 18.17 2.25 0.84
N VAL A 111 17.29 2.17 1.85
CA VAL A 111 16.98 0.92 2.56
C VAL A 111 15.73 0.24 1.99
N ASN A 112 14.95 0.92 1.14
CA ASN A 112 13.78 0.32 0.50
C ASN A 112 14.19 -0.89 -0.34
N LYS A 113 13.42 -1.97 -0.23
CA LYS A 113 13.57 -3.17 -1.04
C LYS A 113 12.42 -3.27 -2.02
N TYR A 114 12.76 -3.59 -3.27
CA TYR A 114 11.82 -3.70 -4.36
C TYR A 114 11.94 -5.08 -4.98
N ASN A 115 10.83 -5.80 -5.07
CA ASN A 115 10.73 -7.09 -5.73
C ASN A 115 9.82 -6.98 -6.97
N GLN A 116 9.44 -8.12 -7.54
CA GLN A 116 8.59 -8.15 -8.73
C GLN A 116 7.20 -7.53 -8.55
N ASN A 117 6.66 -7.49 -7.32
CA ASN A 117 5.31 -6.97 -7.07
C ASN A 117 5.21 -5.49 -7.43
N PHE A 118 6.29 -4.72 -7.25
CA PHE A 118 6.35 -3.31 -7.64
C PHE A 118 6.23 -3.09 -9.15
N PHE A 119 6.39 -4.16 -9.92
CA PHE A 119 6.17 -4.21 -11.36
C PHE A 119 4.91 -4.98 -11.71
N GLY A 120 3.93 -5.08 -10.80
CA GLY A 120 2.65 -5.75 -11.04
C GLY A 120 2.78 -7.23 -11.42
N ALA A 121 3.89 -7.88 -11.05
CA ALA A 121 4.13 -9.29 -11.33
C ALA A 121 4.24 -10.06 -10.01
N TYR A 122 3.63 -11.23 -9.99
CA TYR A 122 3.43 -12.03 -8.79
C TYR A 122 3.77 -13.50 -9.05
N CYS A 123 4.01 -14.25 -7.98
CA CYS A 123 4.32 -15.68 -8.00
C CYS A 123 5.56 -16.03 -8.85
N THR A 124 5.84 -17.32 -8.98
CA THR A 124 6.86 -17.83 -9.91
C THR A 124 6.40 -17.73 -11.37
N CYS A 125 5.09 -17.63 -11.61
CA CYS A 125 4.52 -17.51 -12.95
C CYS A 125 4.71 -16.12 -13.59
N LYS A 126 5.04 -15.08 -12.79
CA LYS A 126 5.27 -13.70 -13.25
C LYS A 126 4.04 -13.05 -13.89
N ARG A 127 2.85 -13.43 -13.42
CA ARG A 127 1.55 -12.94 -13.88
C ARG A 127 1.03 -11.82 -12.96
N PRO A 128 0.14 -10.93 -13.45
CA PRO A 128 -0.51 -9.94 -12.60
C PRO A 128 -1.42 -10.59 -11.57
N TYR A 129 -1.75 -9.86 -10.50
CA TYR A 129 -2.74 -10.28 -9.52
C TYR A 129 -3.63 -9.09 -9.14
N PRO A 130 -4.98 -9.25 -9.17
CA PRO A 130 -5.70 -10.39 -9.74
C PRO A 130 -5.45 -10.53 -11.26
N ASP A 131 -5.38 -11.76 -11.76
CA ASP A 131 -5.11 -12.01 -13.17
C ASP A 131 -6.42 -11.97 -13.99
N PRO A 132 -6.58 -11.03 -14.93
CA PRO A 132 -7.81 -10.93 -15.72
C PRO A 132 -8.03 -12.09 -16.71
N GLU A 133 -6.99 -12.87 -16.99
CA GLU A 133 -7.06 -14.05 -17.85
C GLU A 133 -7.23 -15.36 -17.08
N ASP A 134 -7.19 -15.32 -15.74
CA ASP A 134 -7.46 -16.48 -14.89
C ASP A 134 -8.90 -16.44 -14.36
N GLU A 135 -9.66 -17.49 -14.66
CA GLU A 135 -11.05 -17.63 -14.20
C GLU A 135 -11.14 -18.19 -12.77
N VAL A 136 -10.03 -18.71 -12.24
CA VAL A 136 -9.95 -19.28 -10.89
C VAL A 136 -9.29 -18.26 -9.95
N PRO A 137 -9.97 -17.85 -8.87
CA PRO A 137 -9.35 -17.01 -7.86
C PRO A 137 -8.21 -17.74 -7.13
N ASP A 138 -7.01 -17.17 -7.18
CA ASP A 138 -5.85 -17.67 -6.43
C ASP A 138 -5.76 -17.05 -5.03
N GLU A 139 -5.36 -17.86 -4.06
CA GLU A 139 -4.90 -17.40 -2.73
C GLU A 139 -3.40 -17.18 -2.74
N MET A 140 -2.94 -16.01 -2.30
CA MET A 140 -1.53 -15.63 -2.34
C MET A 140 -0.92 -15.66 -0.93
N ILE A 141 0.35 -16.10 -0.83
CA ILE A 141 1.11 -16.12 0.43
C ILE A 141 2.33 -15.20 0.32
N GLN A 142 2.48 -14.31 1.30
CA GLN A 142 3.65 -13.42 1.38
C GLN A 142 4.84 -14.11 2.05
N CYS A 143 5.98 -14.14 1.36
CA CYS A 143 7.24 -14.63 1.92
C CYS A 143 7.81 -13.67 2.97
N VAL A 144 8.05 -14.17 4.19
CA VAL A 144 8.63 -13.38 5.30
C VAL A 144 10.10 -12.97 5.08
N VAL A 145 10.78 -13.48 4.05
CA VAL A 145 12.20 -13.16 3.79
C VAL A 145 12.33 -12.08 2.71
N CYS A 146 11.71 -12.31 1.55
CA CYS A 146 11.81 -11.41 0.41
C CYS A 146 10.62 -10.46 0.25
N GLU A 147 9.58 -10.61 1.08
CA GLU A 147 8.32 -9.85 0.98
C GLU A 147 7.64 -10.01 -0.38
N ASP A 148 7.94 -11.06 -1.14
CA ASP A 148 7.28 -11.35 -2.41
C ASP A 148 6.01 -12.16 -2.17
N TRP A 149 5.03 -11.99 -3.04
CA TRP A 149 3.74 -12.67 -3.01
C TRP A 149 3.75 -13.82 -4.01
N PHE A 150 3.43 -15.02 -3.53
CA PHE A 150 3.43 -16.27 -4.29
C PHE A 150 2.07 -16.92 -4.33
#